data_AF-A0A942UWP5-F1
#
_entry.id   AF-A0A942UWP5-F1
#
_cell.length_a   1.000
_cell.length_b   1.000
_cell.length_c   1.000
_cell.angle_alpha   90.00
_cell.angle_beta   90.00
_cell.angle_gamma   90.00
#
_symmetry.space_group_name_H-M   'P 1'
#
loop_
_entity.id
_entity.type
_entity.pdbx_description
1 polymer ?
#
loop_
_entity_poly.entity_id
_entity_poly.type
_entity_poly.pdbx_seq_one_letter_code
_entity_poly.pdbx_strand_id
1 'polypeptide(L)'
;MGLFSKKNKDDNVVSTQVKFFDGLDLFFKGELVELSYNKEEKKVIIESKFKDKRTGEKKKANLSVDKIKRAEFLNEQEIIEKQKSVGGRAVVGALALGPLGAVIGGMTGIGKKEKKGKLNQYIIINYDEDKVLSFELPPTNFSFIKVMNAINNDIKVESEIEL
;
A
#
# COMPACT_ATOMS: atom_id res chain seq x y z
N MET A 1 -13.95 12.17 -36.49
CA MET A 1 -12.60 11.82 -36.00
C MET A 1 -12.06 13.00 -35.22
N GLY A 2 -11.55 12.78 -34.01
CA GLY A 2 -10.98 13.86 -33.18
C GLY A 2 -10.87 13.54 -31.69
N LEU A 3 -10.56 12.29 -31.31
CA LEU A 3 -10.21 11.92 -29.95
C LEU A 3 -8.69 11.93 -29.80
N PHE A 4 -8.12 13.12 -29.68
CA PHE A 4 -6.80 13.30 -29.09
C PHE A 4 -6.95 14.27 -27.93
N SER A 5 -7.51 13.75 -26.84
CA SER A 5 -7.49 14.42 -25.54
C SER A 5 -6.03 14.53 -25.12
N LYS A 6 -5.52 15.76 -25.26
CA LYS A 6 -4.33 16.35 -24.66
C LYS A 6 -3.82 15.51 -23.48
N LYS A 7 -2.76 14.74 -23.73
CA LYS A 7 -2.03 13.97 -22.74
C LYS A 7 -1.13 14.94 -21.97
N ASN A 8 -1.72 15.78 -21.11
CA ASN A 8 -0.98 16.21 -19.91
C ASN A 8 -0.97 15.00 -18.99
N LYS A 9 -0.06 14.07 -19.31
CA LYS A 9 0.40 13.07 -18.36
C LYS A 9 1.17 13.88 -17.34
N ASP A 10 0.54 14.14 -16.21
CA ASP A 10 1.22 14.68 -15.04
C ASP A 10 2.32 13.66 -14.66
N ASP A 11 3.54 13.86 -15.15
CA ASP A 11 4.68 12.97 -14.87
C ASP A 11 5.05 12.99 -13.36
N ASN A 12 4.45 13.94 -12.65
CA ASN A 12 4.56 14.17 -11.21
C ASN A 12 3.65 13.26 -10.39
N VAL A 13 2.56 12.71 -10.96
CA VAL A 13 1.64 11.84 -10.23
C VAL A 13 1.65 10.43 -10.81
N VAL A 14 1.96 9.45 -9.97
CA VAL A 14 1.89 8.02 -10.33
C VAL A 14 0.77 7.36 -9.55
N SER A 15 -0.12 6.62 -10.21
CA SER A 15 -1.25 5.97 -9.57
C SER A 15 -1.39 4.48 -9.90
N THR A 16 -2.08 3.76 -9.02
CA THR A 16 -2.37 2.34 -9.16
C THR A 16 -3.69 1.99 -8.48
N GLN A 17 -4.40 0.98 -9.01
CA GLN A 17 -5.67 0.52 -8.42
C GLN A 17 -5.45 -0.67 -7.50
N VAL A 18 -5.93 -0.55 -6.28
CA VAL A 18 -5.77 -1.57 -5.24
C VAL A 18 -7.08 -1.75 -4.48
N LYS A 19 -7.19 -2.84 -3.73
CA LYS A 19 -8.28 -3.00 -2.76
C LYS A 19 -7.77 -2.53 -1.41
N PHE A 20 -8.52 -1.65 -0.76
CA PHE A 20 -8.26 -1.27 0.62
C PHE A 20 -8.40 -2.51 1.52
N PHE A 21 -7.44 -2.74 2.41
CA PHE A 21 -7.51 -3.83 3.38
C PHE A 21 -7.83 -3.31 4.77
N ASP A 22 -7.00 -2.40 5.29
CA ASP A 22 -7.16 -1.81 6.63
C ASP A 22 -6.29 -0.55 6.83
N GLY A 23 -6.54 0.20 7.91
CA GLY A 23 -5.67 1.28 8.41
C GLY A 23 -6.25 2.70 8.43
N LEU A 24 -7.49 2.87 7.94
CA LEU A 24 -8.26 4.12 7.89
C LEU A 24 -9.76 3.81 7.96
N ASP A 25 -10.47 4.44 8.91
CA ASP A 25 -11.92 4.28 9.09
C ASP A 25 -12.76 4.87 7.93
N LEU A 26 -12.12 5.55 7.00
CA LEU A 26 -12.79 6.17 5.85
C LEU A 26 -13.25 5.14 4.81
N PHE A 27 -12.51 4.04 4.67
CA PHE A 27 -12.71 3.01 3.65
C PHE A 27 -13.07 1.66 4.27
N PHE A 28 -13.81 0.82 3.56
CA PHE A 28 -14.12 -0.53 4.02
C PHE A 28 -13.21 -1.58 3.37
N LYS A 29 -12.94 -2.67 4.09
CA LYS A 29 -12.11 -3.77 3.59
C LYS A 29 -12.68 -4.35 2.28
N GLY A 30 -11.84 -4.43 1.25
CA GLY A 30 -12.19 -4.87 -0.10
C GLY A 30 -12.63 -3.74 -1.04
N GLU A 31 -12.76 -2.50 -0.56
CA GLU A 31 -13.14 -1.35 -1.37
C GLU A 31 -12.07 -1.06 -2.43
N LEU A 32 -12.48 -0.84 -3.68
CA LEU A 32 -11.56 -0.44 -4.75
C LEU A 32 -11.17 1.02 -4.58
N VAL A 33 -9.88 1.25 -4.38
CA VAL A 33 -9.28 2.56 -4.21
C VAL A 33 -8.16 2.78 -5.24
N GLU A 34 -7.92 4.04 -5.57
CA GLU A 34 -6.76 4.48 -6.31
C GLU A 34 -5.72 5.00 -5.32
N LEU A 35 -4.59 4.30 -5.26
CA LEU A 35 -3.41 4.71 -4.52
C LEU A 35 -2.51 5.49 -5.48
N SER A 36 -2.27 6.76 -5.18
CA SER A 36 -1.43 7.64 -5.97
C SER A 36 -0.33 8.25 -5.13
N TYR A 37 0.79 8.60 -5.77
CA TYR A 37 1.85 9.38 -5.17
C TYR A 37 2.08 10.65 -6.00
N ASN A 38 1.99 11.81 -5.36
CA ASN A 38 2.35 13.09 -5.93
C ASN A 38 3.80 13.42 -5.52
N LYS A 39 4.70 13.44 -6.51
CA LYS A 39 6.14 13.72 -6.32
C LYS A 39 6.44 15.17 -5.96
N GLU A 40 5.65 16.12 -6.46
CA GLU A 40 5.86 17.55 -6.17
C GLU A 40 5.43 17.90 -4.75
N GLU A 41 4.24 17.44 -4.37
CA GLU A 41 3.71 17.69 -3.03
C GLU A 41 4.23 16.70 -1.99
N LYS A 42 4.97 15.67 -2.41
CA LYS A 42 5.47 14.57 -1.56
C LYS A 42 4.35 13.93 -0.71
N LYS A 43 3.25 13.54 -1.35
CA LYS A 43 2.05 12.99 -0.67
C LYS A 43 1.53 11.73 -1.34
N VAL A 44 1.20 10.75 -0.52
CA VAL A 44 0.36 9.60 -0.90
C VAL A 44 -1.10 10.01 -0.83
N ILE A 45 -1.85 9.69 -1.87
CA ILE A 45 -3.27 10.01 -2.03
C ILE A 45 -4.03 8.69 -2.20
N ILE A 46 -5.09 8.52 -1.42
CA ILE A 46 -5.96 7.34 -1.46
C ILE A 46 -7.36 7.83 -1.79
N GLU A 47 -7.89 7.46 -2.95
CA GLU A 47 -9.22 7.89 -3.40
C GLU A 47 -10.12 6.69 -3.68
N SER A 48 -11.34 6.69 -3.18
CA SER A 48 -12.34 5.67 -3.52
C SER A 48 -12.76 5.77 -4.98
N LYS A 49 -12.87 4.63 -5.66
CA LYS A 49 -13.49 4.57 -6.99
C LYS A 49 -15.00 4.77 -6.95
N PHE A 50 -15.62 4.61 -5.78
CA PHE A 50 -17.05 4.80 -5.59
C PHE A 50 -17.34 6.19 -5.05
N LYS A 51 -18.42 6.79 -5.55
CA LYS A 51 -18.97 8.00 -4.96
C LYS A 51 -19.77 7.63 -3.73
N ASP A 52 -19.65 8.46 -2.69
CA ASP A 52 -20.53 8.37 -1.55
C ASP A 52 -21.97 8.69 -2.00
N LYS A 53 -22.92 7.82 -1.63
CA LYS A 53 -24.33 7.98 -2.01
C LYS A 53 -24.99 9.17 -1.30
N ARG A 54 -24.46 9.62 -0.16
CA ARG A 54 -24.99 10.75 0.61
C ARG A 54 -24.47 12.09 0.12
N THR A 55 -23.18 12.20 -0.16
CA THR A 55 -22.56 13.48 -0.56
C THR A 55 -22.40 13.63 -2.08
N GLY A 56 -22.40 12.52 -2.82
CA GLY A 56 -22.10 12.52 -4.26
C GLY A 56 -20.60 12.69 -4.58
N GLU A 57 -19.77 12.87 -3.55
CA GLU A 57 -18.32 13.06 -3.66
C GLU A 57 -17.58 11.74 -3.46
N LYS A 58 -16.34 11.67 -3.96
CA LYS A 58 -15.46 10.53 -3.70
C LYS A 58 -14.75 10.74 -2.38
N LYS A 59 -14.66 9.68 -1.58
CA LYS A 59 -13.85 9.68 -0.37
C LYS A 59 -12.37 9.76 -0.74
N LYS A 60 -11.64 10.67 -0.10
CA LYS A 60 -10.22 10.90 -0.36
C LYS A 60 -9.47 11.10 0.96
N ALA A 61 -8.32 10.46 1.08
CA ALA A 61 -7.36 10.65 2.17
C ALA A 61 -5.99 11.02 1.57
N ASN A 62 -5.26 11.91 2.26
CA ASN A 62 -3.91 12.31 1.89
C ASN A 62 -2.96 12.05 3.06
N LEU A 63 -1.78 11.52 2.77
CA LEU A 63 -0.72 11.23 3.73
C LEU A 63 0.59 11.80 3.21
N SER A 64 1.17 12.76 3.94
CA SER A 64 2.50 13.31 3.61
C SER A 64 3.59 12.25 3.74
N VAL A 65 4.57 12.26 2.85
CA VAL A 65 5.70 11.32 2.87
C VAL A 65 6.51 11.42 4.16
N ASP A 66 6.61 12.62 4.74
CA ASP A 66 7.35 12.88 5.99
C ASP A 66 6.80 12.07 7.18
N LYS A 67 5.54 11.61 7.08
CA LYS A 67 4.91 10.76 8.10
C LYS A 67 5.13 9.27 7.85
N ILE A 68 5.58 8.91 6.65
CA ILE A 68 5.78 7.52 6.24
C ILE A 68 7.15 7.07 6.70
N LYS A 69 7.18 6.13 7.63
CA LYS A 69 8.43 5.54 8.12
C LYS A 69 8.92 4.43 7.19
N ARG A 70 7.99 3.69 6.58
CA ARG A 70 8.31 2.53 5.76
C ARG A 70 7.18 2.20 4.80
N ALA A 71 7.53 1.80 3.58
CA ALA A 71 6.59 1.29 2.59
C ALA A 71 7.15 0.02 1.94
N GLU A 72 6.51 -1.12 2.16
CA GLU A 72 6.91 -2.39 1.55
C GLU A 72 5.78 -3.03 0.75
N PHE A 73 6.19 -3.78 -0.27
CA PHE A 73 5.33 -4.67 -1.03
C PHE A 73 5.77 -6.10 -0.73
N LEU A 74 4.85 -6.93 -0.26
CA LEU A 74 5.11 -8.32 0.11
C LEU A 74 3.97 -9.20 -0.35
N ASN A 75 4.27 -10.40 -0.83
CA ASN A 75 3.26 -11.42 -1.00
C ASN A 75 3.04 -12.24 0.28
N GLU A 76 1.91 -12.93 0.35
CA GLU A 76 1.52 -13.76 1.50
C GLU A 76 2.62 -14.76 1.89
N GLN A 77 3.28 -15.41 0.91
CA GLN A 77 4.34 -16.38 1.19
C GLN A 77 5.59 -15.71 1.76
N GLU A 78 5.99 -14.55 1.22
CA GLU A 78 7.12 -13.76 1.75
C GLU A 78 6.89 -13.35 3.21
N ILE A 79 5.66 -12.96 3.56
CA ILE A 79 5.32 -12.63 4.95
C ILE A 79 5.50 -13.86 5.84
N ILE A 80 5.00 -15.02 5.41
CA ILE A 80 5.12 -16.29 6.14
C ILE A 80 6.58 -16.73 6.27
N GLU A 81 7.35 -16.67 5.20
CA GLU A 81 8.76 -17.04 5.17
C GLU A 81 9.61 -16.12 6.05
N LYS A 82 9.38 -14.81 5.98
CA LYS A 82 10.05 -13.85 6.88
C LYS A 82 9.68 -14.12 8.34
N GLN A 83 8.44 -14.51 8.67
CA GLN A 83 8.05 -14.88 10.04
C GLN A 83 8.72 -16.17 10.56
N LYS A 84 9.22 -17.06 9.69
CA LYS A 84 9.88 -18.30 10.11
C LYS A 84 11.33 -18.11 10.54
N SER A 85 12.06 -17.17 9.96
CA SER A 85 13.49 -16.96 10.24
C SER A 85 13.75 -15.87 11.29
N VAL A 86 14.84 -15.98 12.05
CA VAL A 86 15.21 -14.97 13.08
C VAL A 86 15.43 -13.59 12.47
N GLY A 87 16.17 -13.51 11.37
CA GLY A 87 16.39 -12.25 10.64
C GLY A 87 15.12 -11.73 9.98
N GLY A 88 14.29 -12.61 9.42
CA GLY A 88 13.01 -12.21 8.84
C GLY A 88 12.01 -11.69 9.88
N ARG A 89 12.03 -12.23 11.11
CA ARG A 89 11.26 -11.68 12.24
C ARG A 89 11.74 -10.31 12.68
N ALA A 90 13.02 -9.98 12.51
CA ALA A 90 13.49 -8.62 12.74
C ALA A 90 12.97 -7.66 11.64
N VAL A 91 12.97 -8.09 10.38
CA VAL A 91 12.43 -7.30 9.26
C VAL A 91 10.91 -7.11 9.38
N VAL A 92 10.16 -8.18 9.66
CA VAL A 92 8.71 -8.16 9.90
C VAL A 92 8.37 -7.54 11.25
N GLY A 93 9.24 -7.62 12.25
CA GLY A 93 9.07 -6.96 13.53
C GLY A 93 9.26 -5.44 13.42
N ALA A 94 10.18 -5.01 12.55
CA ALA A 94 10.38 -3.60 12.21
C ALA A 94 9.31 -3.05 11.24
N LEU A 95 8.64 -3.92 10.48
CA LEU A 95 7.52 -3.57 9.61
C LEU A 95 6.21 -3.89 10.34
N ALA A 96 5.57 -2.91 10.96
CA ALA A 96 4.30 -3.15 11.64
C ALA A 96 3.26 -3.66 10.63
N LEU A 97 2.93 -4.95 10.66
CA LEU A 97 1.95 -5.56 9.75
C LEU A 97 0.51 -5.37 10.23
N GLY A 98 0.31 -4.95 11.49
CA GLY A 98 -1.00 -4.69 12.07
C GLY A 98 -2.00 -5.84 11.86
N PRO A 99 -3.27 -5.53 11.55
CA PRO A 99 -4.32 -6.52 11.31
C PRO A 99 -4.01 -7.52 10.17
N LEU A 100 -3.25 -7.11 9.15
CA LEU A 100 -2.81 -8.00 8.08
C LEU A 100 -1.91 -9.12 8.62
N GLY A 101 -0.95 -8.77 9.49
CA GLY A 101 -0.06 -9.73 10.14
C GLY A 101 -0.81 -10.74 11.01
N ALA A 102 -1.84 -10.31 11.73
CA ALA A 102 -2.68 -11.18 12.54
C ALA A 102 -3.50 -12.17 11.70
N VAL A 103 -4.04 -11.72 10.56
CA VAL A 103 -4.79 -12.59 9.63
C VAL A 103 -3.87 -13.66 9.04
N ILE A 104 -2.70 -13.27 8.53
CA ILE A 104 -1.74 -14.21 7.92
C ILE A 104 -1.16 -15.14 8.99
N GLY A 105 -0.77 -14.61 10.15
CA GLY A 105 -0.28 -15.39 11.28
C GLY A 105 -1.30 -16.41 11.80
N GLY A 106 -2.57 -15.98 11.93
CA GLY A 106 -3.67 -16.88 12.32
C GLY A 106 -3.93 -17.97 11.30
N MET A 107 -3.88 -17.65 10.00
CA MET A 107 -4.05 -18.63 8.91
C MET A 107 -2.94 -19.69 8.90
N THR A 108 -1.69 -19.31 9.18
CA THR A 108 -0.57 -20.27 9.26
C THR A 108 -0.64 -21.14 10.51
N GLY A 109 -1.00 -20.58 11.67
CA GLY A 109 -1.08 -21.31 12.93
C GLY A 109 -2.13 -22.43 12.94
N ILE A 110 -3.20 -22.29 12.17
CA ILE A 110 -4.27 -23.31 12.05
C ILE A 110 -3.99 -24.38 10.98
N GLY A 111 -2.82 -24.38 10.34
CA GLY A 111 -2.43 -25.42 9.38
C GLY A 111 -3.24 -25.42 8.08
N LYS A 112 -3.91 -24.31 7.72
CA LYS A 112 -4.56 -24.19 6.40
C LYS A 112 -3.47 -24.24 5.33
N LYS A 113 -3.34 -25.39 4.66
CA LYS A 113 -2.42 -25.59 3.54
C LYS A 113 -2.64 -24.49 2.49
N GLU A 114 -1.54 -23.84 2.15
CA GLU A 114 -1.45 -22.85 1.08
C GLU A 114 -2.16 -23.40 -0.17
N LYS A 115 -3.25 -22.75 -0.59
CA LYS A 115 -3.71 -22.92 -1.97
C LYS A 115 -2.64 -22.26 -2.83
N LYS A 116 -1.70 -23.06 -3.34
CA LYS A 116 -0.54 -22.72 -4.21
C LYS A 116 -0.83 -21.80 -5.42
N GLY A 117 -2.04 -21.27 -5.59
CA GLY A 117 -2.46 -20.46 -6.73
C GLY A 117 -3.00 -19.06 -6.41
N LYS A 118 -3.13 -18.66 -5.12
CA LYS A 118 -3.51 -17.27 -4.78
C LYS A 118 -2.33 -16.60 -4.07
N LEU A 119 -1.41 -16.06 -4.87
CA LEU A 119 -0.40 -15.13 -4.39
C LEU A 119 -1.10 -13.80 -4.12
N ASN A 120 -1.73 -13.67 -2.95
CA ASN A 120 -2.21 -12.37 -2.52
C ASN A 120 -0.98 -11.50 -2.27
N GLN A 121 -0.98 -10.34 -2.93
CA GLN A 121 0.09 -9.37 -2.86
C GLN A 121 -0.41 -8.18 -2.07
N TYR A 122 0.43 -7.67 -1.17
CA TYR A 122 0.06 -6.60 -0.26
C TYR A 122 1.02 -5.43 -0.35
N ILE A 123 0.49 -4.21 -0.30
CA ILE A 123 1.23 -2.99 -0.01
C ILE A 123 0.98 -2.64 1.44
N ILE A 124 2.05 -2.42 2.19
CA ILE A 124 2.04 -2.06 3.60
C ILE A 124 2.78 -0.73 3.74
N ILE A 125 2.10 0.27 4.31
CA ILE A 125 2.67 1.59 4.58
C ILE A 125 2.57 1.84 6.08
N ASN A 126 3.72 1.93 6.76
CA ASN A 126 3.79 2.37 8.15
C ASN A 126 3.93 3.88 8.21
N TYR A 127 3.06 4.51 8.99
CA TYR A 127 3.01 5.95 9.13
C TYR A 127 2.70 6.34 10.58
N ASP A 128 3.11 7.53 10.97
CA ASP A 128 3.12 7.95 12.38
C ASP A 128 3.83 6.88 13.26
N GLU A 129 3.56 6.81 14.56
CA GLU A 129 4.25 5.87 15.46
C GLU A 129 3.86 4.41 15.25
N ASP A 130 2.56 4.10 15.19
CA ASP A 130 2.07 2.71 15.21
C ASP A 130 0.98 2.42 14.17
N LYS A 131 0.76 3.32 13.20
CA LYS A 131 -0.33 3.14 12.24
C LYS A 131 0.15 2.43 10.98
N VAL A 132 -0.73 1.58 10.46
CA VAL A 132 -0.44 0.72 9.31
C VAL A 132 -1.56 0.86 8.30
N LEU A 133 -1.24 1.26 7.08
CA LEU A 133 -2.13 1.10 5.92
C LEU A 133 -1.78 -0.17 5.19
N SER A 134 -2.81 -0.94 4.86
CA SER A 134 -2.65 -2.17 4.09
C SER A 134 -3.59 -2.17 2.88
N PHE A 135 -3.06 -2.63 1.75
CA PHE A 135 -3.80 -2.77 0.50
C PHE A 135 -3.51 -4.12 -0.14
N GLU A 136 -4.51 -4.73 -0.77
CA GLU A 136 -4.37 -5.94 -1.59
C GLU A 136 -4.29 -5.58 -3.07
N LEU A 137 -3.29 -6.09 -3.77
CA LEU A 137 -3.18 -5.91 -5.21
C LEU A 137 -3.96 -6.98 -5.99
N PRO A 138 -4.65 -6.58 -7.06
CA PRO A 138 -5.07 -7.52 -8.09
C PRO A 138 -3.85 -8.16 -8.76
N PRO A 139 -3.90 -9.46 -9.11
CA PRO A 139 -2.74 -10.23 -9.61
C PRO A 139 -2.13 -9.74 -10.94
N THR A 140 -2.78 -8.82 -11.66
CA THR A 140 -2.34 -8.31 -12.97
C THR A 140 -1.84 -6.87 -12.94
N ASN A 141 -1.77 -6.25 -11.75
CA ASN A 141 -1.42 -4.85 -11.65
C ASN A 141 0.09 -4.70 -11.41
N PHE A 142 0.85 -4.28 -12.43
CA PHE A 142 2.29 -3.98 -12.32
C PHE A 142 2.59 -2.47 -12.13
N SER A 143 1.57 -1.62 -12.24
CA SER A 143 1.74 -0.16 -12.13
C SER A 143 2.16 0.29 -10.73
N PHE A 144 1.87 -0.51 -9.71
CA PHE A 144 2.27 -0.25 -8.32
C PHE A 144 3.78 -0.13 -8.13
N ILE A 145 4.60 -0.81 -8.95
CA ILE A 145 6.06 -0.75 -8.85
C ILE A 145 6.54 0.69 -8.97
N LYS A 146 5.91 1.48 -9.86
CA LYS A 146 6.24 2.90 -10.03
C LYS A 146 5.87 3.73 -8.81
N VAL A 147 4.73 3.44 -8.20
CA VAL A 147 4.26 4.11 -6.98
C VAL A 147 5.19 3.79 -5.81
N MET A 148 5.50 2.50 -5.59
CA MET A 148 6.39 2.05 -4.52
C MET A 148 7.81 2.57 -4.69
N ASN A 149 8.33 2.60 -5.92
CA ASN A 149 9.64 3.18 -6.18
C ASN A 149 9.65 4.69 -5.92
N ALA A 150 8.60 5.43 -6.29
CA ALA A 150 8.54 6.85 -6.03
C ALA A 150 8.51 7.15 -4.51
N ILE A 151 7.65 6.46 -3.76
CA ILE A 151 7.57 6.58 -2.30
C ILE A 151 8.91 6.23 -1.65
N ASN A 152 9.52 5.09 -2.00
CA ASN A 152 10.76 4.64 -1.36
C ASN A 152 11.99 5.47 -1.72
N ASN A 153 12.03 6.14 -2.88
CA ASN A 153 13.11 7.07 -3.17
C ASN A 153 13.06 8.27 -2.23
N ASP A 154 11.89 8.86 -2.00
CA ASP A 154 11.78 10.04 -1.16
C ASP A 154 11.99 9.72 0.34
N ILE A 155 11.56 8.55 0.81
CA ILE A 155 11.87 8.08 2.18
C ILE A 155 13.38 7.96 2.40
N LYS A 156 14.12 7.40 1.44
CA LYS A 156 15.58 7.20 1.56
C LYS A 156 16.35 8.51 1.57
N VAL A 157 15.92 9.47 0.74
CA VAL A 157 16.56 10.79 0.67
C VAL A 157 16.46 11.53 2.01
N GLU A 158 15.36 11.39 2.75
CA GLU A 158 15.22 12.00 4.08
C GLU A 158 16.11 11.33 5.15
N SER A 159 16.38 10.03 5.03
CA SER A 159 17.29 9.32 5.95
C SER A 159 18.79 9.61 5.74
N GLU A 160 19.18 10.20 4.60
CA GLU A 160 20.58 10.54 4.30
C GLU A 160 20.96 11.99 4.68
N ILE A 161 19.99 12.84 5.01
CA ILE A 161 20.21 14.28 5.28
C ILE A 161 20.44 14.57 6.78
N GLU A 162 20.28 13.59 7.67
CA GLU A 162 20.69 13.73 9.08
C GLU A 162 22.21 13.50 9.23
N LEU A 163 23.00 14.56 9.03
CA LEU A 163 24.42 14.67 9.44
C LEU A 163 24.64 15.92 10.31
#